data_AF-A0A0P9CYZ5-F1
#
_entry.id   AF-A0A0P9CYZ5-F1
#
_cell.length_a   1.000
_cell.length_b   1.000
_cell.length_c   1.000
_cell.angle_alpha   90.00
_cell.angle_beta   90.00
_cell.angle_gamma   90.00
#
_symmetry.space_group_name_H-M   'P 1'
#
loop_
_entity.id
_entity.type
_entity.pdbx_description
1 polymer ?
#
loop_
_entity_poly.entity_id
_entity_poly.type
_entity_poly.pdbx_seq_one_letter_code
_entity_poly.pdbx_strand_id
1 'polypeptide(L)' 'VSGSAALRAFIERHAPPLTLHGHAHESPDESGQYAVRIGPTWSVNPGHSAGRFQAVALDTDDIGGPLVHTVFGRLSVAG' A
#
# COMPACT_ATOMS: atom_id res chain seq x y z
N VAL A 1 -5.40 4.57 -13.38
CA VAL A 1 -4.70 3.33 -13.01
C VAL A 1 -3.29 3.41 -13.58
N SER A 2 -2.30 3.69 -12.74
CA SER A 2 -0.89 3.77 -13.15
C SER A 2 -0.09 2.84 -12.25
N GLY A 3 -0.53 1.58 -12.21
CA GLY A 3 0.08 0.54 -11.38
C GLY A 3 0.93 -0.39 -12.21
N SER A 4 2.00 -0.91 -11.63
CA SER A 4 2.84 -1.89 -12.30
C SER A 4 2.03 -3.15 -12.64
N ALA A 5 1.76 -3.38 -13.93
CA ALA A 5 1.09 -4.60 -14.40
C ALA A 5 1.84 -5.87 -13.96
N ALA A 6 3.17 -5.81 -13.84
CA ALA A 6 3.99 -6.89 -13.32
C ALA A 6 3.73 -7.17 -11.84
N LEU A 7 3.55 -6.13 -11.01
CA LEU A 7 3.20 -6.28 -9.59
C LEU A 7 1.81 -6.89 -9.45
N ARG A 8 0.82 -6.40 -10.20
CA ARG A 8 -0.53 -6.99 -10.18
C ARG A 8 -0.50 -8.45 -10.59
N ALA A 9 0.20 -8.79 -11.67
CA ALA A 9 0.32 -10.17 -12.11
C ALA A 9 1.08 -11.05 -11.09
N PHE A 10 2.05 -10.50 -10.36
CA PHE A 10 2.71 -11.21 -9.26
C PHE A 10 1.74 -11.51 -8.12
N ILE A 11 0.94 -10.53 -7.70
CA ILE A 11 -0.07 -10.67 -6.65
C ILE A 11 -1.13 -11.69 -7.05
N GLU A 12 -1.67 -11.59 -8.27
CA GLU A 12 -2.69 -12.51 -8.76
C GLU A 12 -2.18 -13.96 -8.88
N ARG A 13 -0.89 -14.15 -9.16
CA ARG A 13 -0.27 -15.49 -9.22
C ARG A 13 0.02 -16.11 -7.86
N HIS A 14 0.45 -15.32 -6.88
CA HIS A 14 1.00 -15.86 -5.62
C HIS A 14 0.15 -15.58 -4.39
N ALA A 15 -0.79 -14.62 -4.48
CA ALA A 15 -1.68 -14.22 -3.39
C ALA A 15 -0.99 -14.06 -2.01
N PRO A 16 0.17 -13.38 -1.91
CA PRO A 16 0.82 -13.18 -0.61
C PRO A 16 -0.09 -12.34 0.29
N PRO A 17 -0.02 -12.46 1.62
CA PRO A 17 -0.88 -11.66 2.51
C PRO A 17 -0.58 -10.16 2.42
N LEU A 18 0.68 -9.80 2.14
CA LEU A 18 1.17 -8.44 2.06
C LEU A 18 2.26 -8.31 1.00
N THR A 19 2.24 -7.22 0.24
CA THR A 19 3.37 -6.76 -0.57
C THR A 19 3.74 -5.34 -0.17
N LEU A 20 5.01 -5.13 0.17
CA LEU A 20 5.60 -3.81 0.40
C LEU A 20 6.38 -3.42 -0.85
N HIS A 21 6.10 -2.24 -1.38
CA HIS A 21 6.80 -1.74 -2.56
C HIS A 21 7.01 -0.23 -2.47
N GLY A 22 7.99 0.23 -3.22
CA GLY A 22 8.24 1.63 -3.45
C GLY A 22 8.40 1.84 -4.95
N HIS A 23 7.63 2.76 -5.52
CA HIS A 23 7.90 3.25 -6.85
C HIS A 23 7.32 4.66 -7.04
N ALA A 24 8.04 5.50 -7.78
CA ALA A 24 7.71 6.90 -7.98
C ALA A 24 6.45 7.14 -8.84
N HIS A 25 5.87 6.11 -9.47
CA HIS A 25 4.83 6.28 -10.50
C HIS A 25 3.39 6.02 -10.03
N GLU A 26 3.18 5.58 -8.80
CA GLU A 26 1.84 5.50 -8.20
C GLU A 26 1.94 5.99 -6.74
N SER A 27 2.18 7.29 -6.60
CA SER A 27 2.37 7.91 -5.29
C SER A 27 1.01 8.07 -4.59
N PRO A 28 0.93 7.82 -3.28
CA PRO A 28 -0.26 8.15 -2.50
C PRO A 28 -0.59 9.65 -2.54
N ASP A 29 0.38 10.50 -2.88
CA ASP A 29 0.18 11.93 -3.09
C ASP A 29 -0.77 12.23 -4.28
N GLU A 30 -0.89 11.33 -5.27
CA GLU A 30 -1.84 11.48 -6.38
C GLU A 30 -3.21 10.84 -6.12
N SER A 31 -3.26 9.71 -5.42
CA SER A 31 -4.50 8.92 -5.22
C SER A 31 -5.15 9.11 -3.85
N GLY A 32 -4.42 9.66 -2.87
CA GLY A 32 -4.79 9.67 -1.45
C GLY A 32 -4.80 8.28 -0.78
N GLN A 33 -4.47 7.21 -1.51
CA GLN A 33 -4.51 5.84 -1.02
C GLN A 33 -3.11 5.22 -1.09
N TYR A 34 -2.54 4.93 0.08
CA TYR A 34 -1.23 4.29 0.22
C TYR A 34 -1.30 2.76 0.29
N ALA A 35 -2.51 2.21 0.28
CA ALA A 35 -2.74 0.77 0.29
C ALA A 35 -4.01 0.44 -0.49
N VAL A 36 -3.99 -0.70 -1.19
CA VAL A 36 -5.15 -1.27 -1.87
C VAL A 36 -5.22 -2.76 -1.58
N ARG A 37 -6.45 -3.30 -1.54
CA ARG A 37 -6.68 -4.73 -1.37
C ARG A 37 -6.96 -5.38 -2.72
N ILE A 38 -6.16 -6.37 -3.11
CA ILE A 38 -6.29 -7.14 -4.35
C ILE A 38 -6.52 -8.60 -3.95
N GLY A 39 -7.78 -9.03 -3.99
CA GLY A 39 -8.17 -10.33 -3.42
C GLY A 39 -7.79 -10.41 -1.94
N PRO A 40 -7.03 -11.42 -1.48
CA PRO A 40 -6.58 -11.53 -0.10
C PRO A 40 -5.36 -10.67 0.23
N THR A 41 -4.69 -10.09 -0.77
CA THR A 41 -3.41 -9.40 -0.62
C THR A 41 -3.59 -7.92 -0.31
N TRP A 42 -2.92 -7.43 0.73
CA TRP A 42 -2.67 -6.00 0.90
C TRP A 42 -1.46 -5.56 0.08
N SER A 43 -1.65 -4.58 -0.79
CA SER A 43 -0.60 -3.96 -1.59
C SER A 43 -0.34 -2.56 -1.07
N VAL A 44 0.85 -2.31 -0.50
CA VAL A 44 1.16 -1.09 0.26
C VAL A 44 2.35 -0.36 -0.33
N ASN A 45 2.17 0.94 -0.58
CA ASN A 45 3.20 1.89 -0.99
C ASN A 45 3.16 3.10 -0.05
N PRO A 46 4.15 3.28 0.84
CA PRO A 46 4.25 4.49 1.66
C PRO A 46 4.46 5.78 0.83
N GLY A 47 4.89 5.66 -0.42
CA GLY A 47 5.30 6.81 -1.21
C GLY A 47 6.64 7.38 -0.73
N HIS A 48 7.05 8.48 -1.35
CA HIS A 48 8.31 9.14 -1.08
C HIS A 48 8.15 10.65 -1.22
N SER A 49 8.72 11.41 -0.29
CA SER A 49 8.77 12.87 -0.33
C SER A 49 10.11 13.37 0.18
N ALA A 50 10.67 14.39 -0.46
CA ALA A 50 11.94 15.00 -0.04
C ALA A 50 11.82 15.77 1.30
N GLY A 51 10.61 16.24 1.65
CA GLY A 51 10.39 17.10 2.82
C GLY A 51 9.62 16.47 3.97
N ARG A 52 9.13 15.23 3.80
CA ARG A 52 8.34 14.52 4.82
C ARG A 52 8.70 13.04 4.86
N PHE A 53 8.89 12.52 6.06
CA PHE A 53 9.07 11.09 6.28
C PHE A 53 7.76 10.35 5.98
N GLN A 54 7.78 9.48 4.98
CA GLN A 54 6.65 8.67 4.55
C GLN A 54 6.90 7.21 4.95
N ALA A 55 6.06 6.64 5.82
CA ALA A 55 6.14 5.25 6.25
C ALA A 55 4.74 4.71 6.60
N VAL A 56 4.60 3.38 6.57
CA VAL A 56 3.40 2.68 7.01
C VAL A 56 3.74 1.76 8.19
N ALA A 57 3.01 1.92 9.28
CA ALA A 57 3.00 0.98 10.39
C ALA A 57 1.91 -0.08 10.17
N LEU A 58 2.24 -1.33 10.49
CA LEU A 58 1.37 -2.49 10.39
C LEU A 58 1.75 -3.51 11.47
N ASP A 59 0.81 -4.39 11.81
CA ASP A 59 1.04 -5.54 12.67
C ASP A 59 1.30 -6.78 11.79
N THR A 60 2.41 -7.47 12.01
CA THR A 60 2.75 -8.67 11.25
C THR A 60 1.98 -9.90 11.72
N ASP A 61 1.50 -9.90 12.97
CA ASP A 61 0.65 -10.94 13.52
C ASP A 61 -0.83 -10.72 13.10
N ASP A 62 -1.19 -9.49 12.73
CA ASP A 62 -2.50 -9.10 12.19
C ASP A 62 -2.38 -8.14 10.99
N ILE A 63 -2.01 -8.70 9.82
CA ILE A 63 -1.96 -7.94 8.55
C ILE A 63 -3.36 -7.44 8.14
N GLY A 64 -4.44 -8.06 8.64
CA GLY A 64 -5.83 -7.60 8.45
C GLY A 64 -6.20 -6.39 9.33
N GLY A 65 -5.34 -6.09 10.30
CA GLY A 65 -5.47 -5.01 11.26
C GLY A 65 -5.18 -3.62 10.69
N PRO A 66 -4.89 -2.63 11.55
CA PRO A 66 -4.64 -1.28 11.10
C PRO A 66 -3.38 -1.14 10.26
N LEU A 67 -3.55 -0.60 9.05
CA LEU A 67 -2.48 0.10 8.34
C LEU A 67 -2.55 1.58 8.72
N VAL A 68 -1.41 2.17 9.09
CA VAL A 68 -1.32 3.59 9.47
C VAL A 68 -0.16 4.25 8.77
N HIS A 69 -0.46 5.29 8.01
CA HIS A 69 0.50 6.08 7.28
C HIS A 69 0.93 7.33 8.07
N THR A 70 2.21 7.70 8.06
CA THR A 70 2.73 8.89 8.77
C THR A 70 2.08 10.21 8.32
N VAL A 71 1.83 10.36 7.02
CA VAL A 71 1.14 11.52 6.41
C VAL A 71 -0.38 11.35 6.28
N PHE A 72 -0.87 10.25 5.71
CA PHE A 72 -2.30 10.05 5.43
C PHE A 72 -3.12 9.45 6.59
N GLY A 73 -2.47 9.07 7.70
CA GLY A 73 -3.15 8.48 8.84
C GLY A 73 -3.64 7.05 8.59
N ARG A 74 -4.62 6.61 9.38
CA ARG A 74 -5.18 5.24 9.31
C ARG A 74 -5.95 5.06 8.01
N LEU A 75 -5.77 3.90 7.36
CA LEU A 75 -6.50 3.59 6.14
C LEU A 75 -8.00 3.53 6.44
N SER A 76 -8.77 4.42 5.82
CA SER A 76 -10.22 4.32 5.80
C SER A 76 -10.62 3.37 4.69
N VAL A 77 -10.97 2.13 5.04
CA VAL A 77 -11.62 1.24 4.08
C VAL A 77 -13.02 1.80 3.87
N ALA A 78 -13.28 2.42 2.71
CA ALA A 78 -14.65 2.69 2.30
C ALA A 78 -15.35 1.33 2.20
N GLY A 79 -16.43 1.17 2.96
CA GLY A 79 -17.22 -0.06 3.02
C GLY A 79 -17.86 -0.43 1.68
#